data_AF-A0A9E1WQW3-F1
#
_entry.id   AF-A0A9E1WQW3-F1
#
_cell.length_a   1.000
_cell.length_b   1.000
_cell.length_c   1.000
_cell.angle_alpha   90.00
_cell.angle_beta   90.00
_cell.angle_gamma   90.00
#
_symmetry.space_group_name_H-M   'P 1'
#
loop_
_entity.id
_entity.type
_entity.pdbx_description
1 polymer ?
#
loop_
_entity_poly.entity_id
_entity_poly.type
_entity_poly.pdbx_seq_one_letter_code
_entity_poly.pdbx_strand_id
1 'polypeptide(L)'
;MMENSYKKRMQRKKEHIDSRIEEANIDKGIVVLLTGNGKGKSSSAMGMICRALGYDMKVALVRFLKGEQQTGEDLFLDSNPNV
;
A
#
# COMPACT_ATOMS: atom_id res chain seq x y z
N MET A 1 -36.28 5.02 -17.98
CA MET A 1 -35.69 3.70 -18.35
C MET A 1 -34.15 3.63 -18.21
N MET A 2 -33.40 4.74 -18.28
CA MET A 2 -31.92 4.75 -18.23
C MET A 2 -31.32 4.48 -16.83
N GLU A 3 -31.97 4.99 -15.78
CA GLU A 3 -31.51 4.85 -14.38
C GLU A 3 -31.46 3.39 -13.90
N ASN A 4 -32.37 2.56 -14.41
CA ASN A 4 -32.46 1.14 -14.06
C ASN A 4 -31.33 0.32 -14.73
N SER A 5 -30.85 0.75 -15.90
CA SER A 5 -29.71 0.13 -16.58
C SER A 5 -28.38 0.46 -15.88
N TYR A 6 -28.20 1.72 -15.44
CA TYR A 6 -27.03 2.12 -14.66
C TYR A 6 -26.95 1.37 -13.33
N LYS A 7 -28.05 1.31 -12.56
CA LYS A 7 -28.12 0.58 -11.29
C LYS A 7 -27.77 -0.90 -11.49
N LYS A 8 -28.34 -1.57 -12.52
CA LYS A 8 -28.02 -2.96 -12.86
C LYS A 8 -26.53 -3.16 -13.19
N ARG A 9 -25.90 -2.24 -13.92
CA ARG A 9 -24.46 -2.32 -14.25
C ARG A 9 -23.57 -2.18 -13.00
N MET A 10 -23.90 -1.23 -12.12
CA MET A 10 -23.17 -1.04 -10.87
C MET A 10 -23.33 -2.23 -9.94
N GLN A 11 -24.53 -2.80 -9.87
CA GLN A 11 -24.82 -4.00 -9.09
C GLN A 11 -23.98 -5.19 -9.55
N ARG A 12 -23.90 -5.46 -10.86
CA ARG A 12 -23.03 -6.52 -11.41
C ARG A 12 -21.54 -6.30 -11.08
N LYS A 13 -21.06 -5.06 -11.14
CA LYS A 13 -19.67 -4.73 -10.78
C LYS A 13 -19.42 -4.98 -9.29
N LYS A 14 -20.39 -4.61 -8.44
CA LYS A 14 -20.33 -4.85 -7.00
C LYS A 14 -20.28 -6.34 -6.70
N GLU A 15 -21.20 -7.13 -7.27
CA GLU A 15 -21.24 -8.60 -7.10
C GLU A 15 -19.91 -9.26 -7.48
N HIS A 16 -19.27 -8.83 -8.57
CA HIS A 16 -17.96 -9.36 -8.96
C HIS A 16 -16.82 -8.95 -8.01
N ILE A 17 -16.87 -7.74 -7.44
CA ILE A 17 -15.88 -7.31 -6.46
C ILE A 17 -16.07 -8.08 -5.16
N ASP A 18 -17.31 -8.20 -4.70
CA ASP A 18 -17.68 -8.89 -3.46
C ASP A 18 -17.25 -10.37 -3.53
N SER A 19 -17.50 -11.06 -4.66
CA SER A 19 -17.05 -12.46 -4.83
C SER A 19 -15.53 -12.61 -4.74
N ARG A 20 -14.76 -11.66 -5.29
CA ARG A 20 -13.29 -11.70 -5.20
C ARG A 20 -12.78 -11.40 -3.79
N ILE A 21 -13.49 -10.59 -3.02
CA ILE A 21 -13.17 -10.33 -1.61
C ILE A 21 -13.43 -11.58 -0.78
N GLU A 22 -14.57 -12.27 -1.00
CA GLU A 22 -14.90 -13.53 -0.32
C GLU A 22 -13.87 -14.63 -0.61
N GLU A 23 -13.37 -14.72 -1.85
CA GLU A 23 -12.30 -15.65 -2.23
C GLU A 23 -10.95 -15.32 -1.56
N ALA A 24 -10.66 -14.04 -1.28
CA ALA A 24 -9.41 -13.56 -0.69
C ALA A 24 -9.41 -13.66 0.85
N ASN A 25 -9.73 -14.84 1.39
CA ASN A 25 -9.96 -15.08 2.81
C ASN A 25 -8.73 -15.52 3.63
N ILE A 26 -7.54 -15.53 3.02
CA ILE A 26 -6.31 -15.96 3.69
C ILE A 26 -5.57 -14.75 4.25
N ASP A 27 -5.47 -14.68 5.57
CA ASP A 27 -4.60 -13.72 6.25
C ASP A 27 -3.15 -14.25 6.28
N LYS A 28 -2.26 -13.56 5.59
CA LYS A 28 -0.84 -13.92 5.49
C LYS A 28 0.01 -12.72 5.11
N GLY A 29 1.30 -12.80 5.42
CA GLY A 29 2.31 -11.89 4.88
C GLY A 29 2.39 -11.97 3.35
N ILE A 30 2.59 -10.82 2.70
CA ILE A 30 2.77 -10.71 1.26
C ILE A 30 4.10 -10.04 0.91
N VAL A 31 4.57 -10.28 -0.30
CA VAL A 31 5.74 -9.62 -0.89
C VAL A 31 5.28 -8.72 -2.02
N VAL A 32 5.63 -7.45 -1.97
CA VAL A 32 5.29 -6.45 -3.00
C VAL A 32 6.56 -5.99 -3.69
N LEU A 33 6.69 -6.26 -4.99
CA LEU A 33 7.80 -5.80 -5.82
C LEU A 33 7.42 -4.51 -6.56
N LEU A 34 7.98 -3.38 -6.13
CA LEU A 34 7.85 -2.11 -6.83
C LEU A 34 9.04 -1.93 -7.79
N THR A 35 8.79 -2.08 -9.09
CA THR A 35 9.81 -2.03 -10.15
C THR A 35 9.43 -1.10 -11.30
N GLY A 36 10.32 -0.94 -12.28
CA GLY A 36 10.17 -0.09 -13.46
C GLY A 36 10.93 1.23 -13.38
N ASN A 37 11.02 1.94 -14.52
CA ASN A 37 11.83 3.16 -14.63
C ASN A 37 11.14 4.43 -14.12
N GLY A 38 9.84 4.35 -13.83
CA GLY A 38 9.08 5.47 -13.28
C GLY A 38 9.57 5.89 -11.88
N LYS A 39 9.43 7.19 -11.59
CA LYS A 39 9.60 7.74 -10.22
C LYS A 39 8.48 7.23 -9.32
N GLY A 40 8.74 7.11 -8.02
CA GLY A 40 7.73 6.80 -7.01
C GLY A 40 7.81 5.42 -6.35
N LYS A 41 8.72 4.54 -6.79
CA LYS A 41 8.91 3.21 -6.17
C LYS A 41 9.24 3.32 -4.68
N SER A 42 10.29 4.07 -4.34
CA SER A 42 10.71 4.28 -2.95
C SER A 42 9.66 5.06 -2.15
N SER A 43 9.05 6.09 -2.74
CA SER A 43 8.00 6.89 -2.08
C SER A 43 6.75 6.06 -1.76
N SER A 44 6.36 5.13 -2.64
CA SER A 44 5.24 4.22 -2.39
C SER A 44 5.57 3.19 -1.31
N ALA A 45 6.79 2.66 -1.27
CA ALA A 45 7.25 1.81 -0.17
C ALA A 45 7.23 2.56 1.17
N MET A 46 7.71 3.81 1.17
CA MET A 46 7.69 4.68 2.34
C MET A 46 6.28 4.98 2.83
N GLY A 47 5.32 5.22 1.92
CA GLY A 47 3.92 5.39 2.26
C GLY A 47 3.30 4.14 2.92
N MET A 48 3.72 2.93 2.52
CA MET A 48 3.31 1.69 3.20
C MET A 48 3.90 1.57 4.60
N ILE A 49 5.16 1.98 4.79
CA ILE A 49 5.80 2.05 6.11
C ILE A 49 5.03 3.01 7.02
N CYS A 50 4.76 4.24 6.57
CA CYS A 50 4.00 5.22 7.34
C CYS A 50 2.60 4.70 7.73
N ARG A 51 1.92 3.97 6.82
CA ARG A 51 0.64 3.32 7.14
C ARG A 51 0.79 2.26 8.25
N ALA A 52 1.79 1.40 8.15
CA ALA A 52 2.04 0.36 9.16
C ALA A 52 2.34 0.98 10.54
N LEU A 53 3.19 2.00 10.57
CA LEU A 53 3.49 2.76 11.79
C LEU A 53 2.26 3.45 12.37
N GLY A 54 1.36 3.97 11.53
CA GLY A 54 0.08 4.56 11.96
C GLY A 54 -0.88 3.56 12.62
N TYR A 55 -0.64 2.26 12.46
CA TYR A 55 -1.35 1.17 13.15
C TYR A 55 -0.48 0.51 14.25
N ASP A 56 0.55 1.21 14.73
CA ASP A 56 1.51 0.73 15.77
C ASP A 56 2.22 -0.59 15.41
N MET A 57 2.36 -0.88 14.12
CA MET A 57 3.14 -2.05 13.68
C MET A 57 4.63 -1.75 13.75
N LYS A 58 5.44 -2.78 14.05
CA LYS A 58 6.90 -2.71 13.97
C LYS A 58 7.36 -2.85 12.53
N VAL A 59 8.31 -2.02 12.13
CA VAL A 59 8.86 -1.99 10.76
C VAL A 59 10.37 -2.09 10.83
N ALA A 60 10.99 -2.76 9.85
CA ALA A 60 12.43 -2.68 9.62
C ALA A 60 12.68 -2.15 8.22
N LEU A 61 13.52 -1.13 8.09
CA LEU A 61 13.90 -0.53 6.80
C LEU A 61 15.37 -0.80 6.50
N VAL A 62 15.64 -1.49 5.39
CA VAL A 62 16.99 -1.69 4.87
C VAL A 62 17.12 -1.00 3.50
N ARG A 63 18.08 -0.10 3.38
CA ARG A 63 18.38 0.63 2.14
C ARG A 63 19.77 0.25 1.65
N PHE A 64 19.84 -0.28 0.44
CA PHE A 64 21.12 -0.68 -0.18
C PHE A 64 21.92 0.50 -0.74
N LEU A 65 21.24 1.61 -1.03
CA LEU A 65 21.86 2.85 -1.49
C LEU A 65 21.58 3.94 -0.45
N LYS A 66 22.64 4.57 0.04
CA LYS A 66 22.55 5.77 0.88
C LYS A 66 22.76 6.97 -0.03
N GLY A 67 21.74 7.82 -0.16
CA GLY A 67 21.96 9.14 -0.76
C GLY A 67 22.92 9.93 0.15
N GLU A 68 23.79 10.75 -0.43
CA GLU A 68 24.65 11.64 0.37
C GLU A 68 23.82 12.65 1.17
N GLN A 69 22.62 12.99 0.69
CA GLN A 69 21.67 13.84 1.39
C GLN A 69 20.68 13.02 2.20
N GLN A 70 20.55 13.40 3.47
CA GLN A 70 19.49 12.93 4.35
C GLN A 70 18.14 13.48 3.89
N THR A 71 17.11 12.63 3.80
CA THR A 71 15.77 13.06 3.38
C THR A 71 14.86 13.33 4.57
N GLY A 72 13.73 14.01 4.34
CA GLY A 72 12.74 14.24 5.39
C GLY A 72 12.12 12.94 5.90
N GLU A 73 11.96 11.95 5.02
CA GLU A 73 11.47 10.62 5.40
C GLU A 73 12.47 9.90 6.33
N ASP A 74 13.77 10.09 6.12
CA ASP A 74 14.80 9.52 7.00
C ASP A 74 14.72 10.07 8.41
N LEU A 75 14.62 11.40 8.56
CA LEU A 75 14.49 12.06 9.85
C LEU A 75 13.24 11.60 10.62
N PHE A 76 12.13 11.44 9.91
CA PHE A 76 10.88 10.99 10.50
C PHE A 76 10.95 9.54 10.96
N LEU A 77 11.52 8.65 10.14
CA LEU A 77 11.61 7.23 10.48
C LEU A 77 12.63 6.95 11.59
N ASP A 78 13.80 7.58 11.55
CA ASP A 78 14.86 7.37 12.56
C ASP A 78 14.41 7.79 13.98
N SER A 79 13.43 8.70 14.08
CA SER A 79 12.87 9.16 15.35
C SER A 79 11.64 8.37 15.82
N ASN A 80 11.12 7.45 15.00
CA ASN A 80 9.94 6.67 15.34
C ASN A 80 10.34 5.43 16.15
N PRO A 81 9.75 5.19 17.35
CA PRO A 81 10.15 4.09 18.22
C PRO A 81 9.83 2.68 17.67
N ASN A 82 8.99 2.59 16.64
CA ASN A 82 8.57 1.32 16.03
C ASN A 82 9.32 1.00 14.71
N VAL A 83 10.33 1.80 14.36
CA VAL A 83 11.26 1.58 13.24
C VAL A 83 12.61 1.11 13.78
#